data_AF-A0A9E4Z4W9-F1
#
_entry.id   AF-A0A9E4Z4W9-F1
#
_cell.length_a   1.000
_cell.length_b   1.000
_cell.length_c   1.000
_cell.angle_alpha   90.00
_cell.angle_beta   90.00
_cell.angle_gamma   90.00
#
_symmetry.space_group_name_H-M   'P 1'
#
loop_
_entity.id
_entity.type
_entity.pdbx_description
1 polymer ?
#
loop_
_entity_poly.entity_id
_entity_poly.type
_entity_poly.pdbx_seq_one_letter_code
_entity_poly.pdbx_strand_id
1 'polypeptide(L)' 'MVFERRHIAEPTDSVGFLDRGNRYSRNGVYGKAIEDYTKALELDPELAEAYYNRGCSWYEVGKYD' A
#
# COMPACT_ATOMS: atom_id res chain seq x y z
N MET A 1 -24.84 22.43 8.25
CA MET A 1 -24.10 21.20 8.60
C MET A 1 -24.23 20.25 7.42
N VAL A 2 -23.36 20.38 6.42
CA VAL A 2 -23.33 19.45 5.28
C VAL A 2 -22.38 18.34 5.67
N PHE A 3 -22.88 17.12 5.64
CA PHE A 3 -22.08 15.91 5.80
C PHE A 3 -20.95 15.93 4.77
N GLU A 4 -19.75 16.26 5.21
CA GLU A 4 -18.53 15.87 4.49
C GLU A 4 -18.56 14.36 4.41
N ARG A 5 -19.03 13.83 3.28
CA ARG A 5 -18.76 12.45 2.91
C ARG A 5 -17.28 12.28 3.14
N ARG A 6 -16.93 11.37 4.04
CA ARG A 6 -15.56 10.95 4.34
C ARG A 6 -15.01 10.41 3.02
N HIS A 7 -14.53 11.31 2.18
CA HIS A 7 -13.83 10.99 0.97
C HIS A 7 -12.57 10.35 1.51
N ILE A 8 -12.51 9.02 1.47
CA ILE A 8 -11.26 8.31 1.58
C ILE A 8 -10.53 8.79 0.33
N ALA A 9 -9.86 9.93 0.43
CA ALA A 9 -9.11 10.48 -0.68
C ALA A 9 -8.15 9.37 -1.07
N GLU A 10 -8.29 8.87 -2.30
CA GLU A 10 -7.32 7.94 -2.84
C GLU A 10 -5.94 8.60 -2.66
N PRO A 11 -4.95 7.89 -2.09
CA PRO A 11 -3.63 8.44 -1.94
C PRO A 11 -3.15 9.01 -3.27
N THR A 12 -2.65 10.23 -3.26
CA THR A 12 -2.16 10.89 -4.48
C THR A 12 -0.64 10.96 -4.54
N ASP A 13 0.04 10.63 -3.45
CA ASP A 13 1.49 10.65 -3.31
C ASP A 13 2.04 9.26 -2.94
N SER A 14 3.35 9.08 -3.14
CA SER A 14 4.02 7.81 -2.88
C SER A 14 3.87 7.37 -1.42
N VAL A 15 3.95 8.32 -0.49
CA VAL A 15 3.82 8.08 0.95
C VAL A 15 2.41 7.62 1.32
N GLY A 16 1.36 8.22 0.76
CA GLY A 16 0.00 7.79 1.05
C GLY A 16 -0.29 6.37 0.53
N PHE A 17 0.25 6.00 -0.64
CA PHE A 17 0.16 4.63 -1.14
C PHE A 17 0.93 3.66 -0.24
N LEU A 18 2.14 4.01 0.18
CA LEU A 18 2.92 3.24 1.15
C LEU A 18 2.14 3.01 2.46
N ASP A 19 1.55 4.05 3.03
CA ASP A 19 0.76 3.97 4.26
C ASP A 19 -0.48 3.09 4.12
N ARG A 20 -1.16 3.17 2.98
CA ARG A 20 -2.33 2.33 2.71
C ARG A 20 -1.92 0.87 2.48
N GLY A 21 -0.83 0.65 1.77
CA GLY A 21 -0.21 -0.68 1.62
C GLY A 21 0.13 -1.29 2.98
N ASN A 22 0.72 -0.49 3.89
CA ASN A 22 1.03 -0.91 5.26
C ASN A 22 -0.23 -1.33 6.04
N ARG A 23 -1.34 -0.62 5.86
CA ARG A 23 -2.63 -1.01 6.46
C ARG A 23 -3.16 -2.31 5.87
N TYR A 24 -3.05 -2.52 4.55
CA TYR A 24 -3.47 -3.78 3.93
C TYR A 24 -2.61 -4.96 4.38
N SER A 25 -1.28 -4.79 4.41
CA SER A 25 -0.33 -5.82 4.87
C SER A 25 -0.62 -6.23 6.32
N ARG A 26 -0.85 -5.27 7.21
CA ARG A 26 -1.23 -5.56 8.62
C ARG A 26 -2.57 -6.28 8.78
N ASN A 27 -3.48 -6.15 7.82
CA ASN A 27 -4.75 -6.86 7.79
C ASN A 27 -4.67 -8.21 7.06
N GLY A 28 -3.48 -8.65 6.64
CA GLY A 28 -3.28 -9.89 5.87
C GLY A 28 -3.75 -9.82 4.42
N VAL A 29 -4.11 -8.63 3.93
CA VAL A 29 -4.60 -8.43 2.56
C VAL A 29 -3.41 -8.11 1.66
N TYR A 30 -2.47 -9.06 1.56
CA TYR A 30 -1.16 -8.84 0.95
C TYR A 30 -1.22 -8.49 -0.54
N GLY A 31 -2.20 -9.01 -1.31
CA GLY A 31 -2.38 -8.64 -2.72
C GLY A 31 -2.64 -7.14 -2.92
N LYS A 32 -3.52 -6.54 -2.11
CA LYS A 32 -3.77 -5.09 -2.16
C LYS A 32 -2.59 -4.28 -1.65
N ALA A 33 -1.86 -4.81 -0.66
CA ALA A 33 -0.63 -4.18 -0.20
C ALA A 33 0.40 -4.07 -1.32
N ILE A 34 0.60 -5.16 -2.08
CA ILE A 34 1.52 -5.20 -3.23
C ILE A 34 1.13 -4.17 -4.31
N GLU A 35 -0.16 -4.04 -4.62
CA GLU A 35 -0.67 -3.04 -5.57
C GLU A 35 -0.33 -1.62 -5.12
N ASP A 36 -0.61 -1.30 -3.85
CA ASP A 36 -0.34 0.02 -3.29
C ASP A 36 1.18 0.31 -3.20
N TYR A 37 2.00 -0.65 -2.78
CA TYR A 37 3.46 -0.46 -2.82
C TYR A 37 4.00 -0.29 -4.24
N THR A 38 3.37 -0.92 -5.23
CA THR A 38 3.75 -0.74 -6.63
C THR A 38 3.42 0.67 -7.11
N LYS A 39 2.24 1.19 -6.79
CA LYS A 39 1.89 2.60 -7.09
C LYS A 39 2.81 3.59 -6.36
N ALA A 40 3.19 3.29 -5.11
CA ALA A 40 4.15 4.10 -4.38
C ALA A 40 5.50 4.19 -5.13
N LEU A 41 5.97 3.07 -5.68
CA LEU A 41 7.21 2.97 -6.45
C LEU A 41 7.10 3.56 -7.88
N GLU A 42 5.91 3.60 -8.47
CA GLU A 42 5.67 4.30 -9.73
C GLU A 42 5.81 5.82 -9.57
N LEU A 43 5.43 6.34 -8.40
CA LEU A 43 5.54 7.77 -8.07
C LEU A 43 6.93 8.15 -7.52
N ASP A 44 7.52 7.28 -6.71
CA ASP A 44 8.85 7.44 -6.15
C ASP A 44 9.64 6.12 -6.23
N PRO A 45 10.41 5.93 -7.30
CA PRO A 45 11.23 4.74 -7.49
C PRO A 45 12.36 4.59 -6.47
N GLU A 46 12.67 5.61 -5.67
CA GLU A 46 13.73 5.54 -4.65
C GLU A 46 13.18 5.22 -3.26
N LEU A 47 11.85 5.02 -3.14
CA LEU A 47 11.19 4.72 -1.88
C LEU A 47 11.51 3.30 -1.39
N ALA A 48 12.67 3.15 -0.76
CA ALA A 48 13.21 1.88 -0.28
C ALA A 48 12.23 1.11 0.63
N GLU A 49 11.43 1.83 1.43
CA GLU A 49 10.42 1.23 2.30
C GLU A 49 9.34 0.49 1.49
N ALA A 50 8.90 1.05 0.36
CA ALA A 50 7.91 0.41 -0.50
C ALA A 50 8.47 -0.86 -1.15
N TYR A 51 9.74 -0.89 -1.55
CA TYR A 51 10.39 -2.11 -2.03
C TYR A 51 10.44 -3.19 -0.96
N TYR A 52 10.90 -2.83 0.25
CA TYR A 52 11.00 -3.77 1.37
C TYR A 52 9.64 -4.37 1.70
N ASN A 53 8.62 -3.54 1.89
CA ASN A 53 7.28 -3.99 2.26
C ASN A 53 6.58 -4.78 1.15
N ARG A 54 6.84 -4.45 -0.13
CA ARG A 54 6.35 -5.24 -1.27
C ARG A 54 6.97 -6.64 -1.27
N GLY A 55 8.27 -6.75 -1.02
CA GLY A 55 8.97 -8.03 -0.88
C GLY A 55 8.41 -8.88 0.25
N CYS A 56 8.21 -8.29 1.44
CA CYS A 56 7.58 -8.97 2.57
C CYS A 56 6.16 -9.46 2.21
N SER A 57 5.38 -8.64 1.50
CA SER A 57 4.02 -9.02 1.11
C SER A 57 4.00 -10.17 0.10
N TRP A 58 4.94 -10.20 -0.86
CA TRP A 58 5.10 -11.34 -1.76
C TRP A 58 5.47 -12.62 -1.02
N TYR A 59 6.36 -12.52 -0.04
CA TYR A 59 6.74 -13.66 0.81
C TYR A 59 5.53 -14.21 1.59
N GLU A 60 4.68 -13.34 2.13
CA GLU A 60 3.46 -13.78 2.82
C GLU A 60 2.46 -14.43 1.85
N VAL A 61 2.20 -13.86 0.66
CA VAL A 61 1.33 -14.50 -0.35
C VAL A 61 1.82 -15.92 -0.67
N GLY A 62 3.11 -16.11 -0.87
CA GLY A 62 3.68 -17.43 -1.16
C GLY A 62 3.66 -18.43 0.01
N LYS A 63 3.35 -18.01 1.24
CA LYS A 63 3.08 -18.93 2.36
C LYS A 63 1.62 -19.38 2.42
N TYR A 64 0.71 -18.58 1.88
CA TYR A 64 -0.73 -18.82 1.93
C TYR A 64 -1.30 -19.45 0.64
N ASP A 65 -0.45 -19.66 -0.37
CA ASP A 65 -0.73 -20.44 -1.59
C ASP A 65 -0.38 -21.93 -1.38
#